data_AF-A0A2D4FJ90-F1
#
_entry.id   AF-A0A2D4FJ90-F1
#
_cell.length_a   1.000
_cell.length_b   1.000
_cell.length_c   1.000
_cell.angle_alpha   90.00
_cell.angle_beta   90.00
_cell.angle_gamma   90.00
#
_symmetry.space_group_name_H-M   'P 1'
#
loop_
_entity.id
_entity.type
_entity.pdbx_description
1 polymer ?
#
loop_
_entity_poly.entity_id
_entity_poly.type
_entity_poly.pdbx_seq_one_letter_code
_entity_poly.pdbx_strand_id
1 'polypeptide(L)'
;MTEEASAPSTSADKTESIDVDGEAKRLLGLGQKNLVMGDIPSAVNAFQEAASLLGKKYGETANECAEAFFFYGKSLLELARMENGVLGNALEGVQVEEEEEKTEDSTVESTDNIDETEGSEEDDKTEEEKENYSTAEEKESEEDEIGNLELAWDMLELAKVIYKRQDTKEAQLHAAQAHLKLGEVSIESENYMQAIEEFHSCLALQQKYLEAYDRLLAETHYHLGLAYHYNNQYEEAVLQFSKSMEVIDKRLVMLTERLKAKGEGPAEDEKEIEELKGLLPEIKEKIEDSKESQNSARVTELALKATLVGGSSSFSPGSESSATSTVSDISNSKQLYAIIVNIS
;
A
#
# COMPACT_ATOMS: atom_id res chain seq x y z
N MET A 1 -77.00 24.54 18.10
CA MET A 1 -75.83 24.97 18.89
C MET A 1 -75.28 23.70 19.52
N THR A 2 -74.31 23.03 18.90
CA THR A 2 -72.86 23.35 18.90
C THR A 2 -72.27 23.13 20.30
N GLU A 3 -71.21 22.34 20.51
CA GLU A 3 -70.17 21.81 19.60
C GLU A 3 -69.82 20.32 19.86
N GLU A 4 -69.35 19.62 18.82
CA GLU A 4 -68.48 18.46 18.99
C GLU A 4 -67.06 18.92 19.30
N ALA A 5 -66.42 18.34 20.33
CA ALA A 5 -64.99 18.48 20.55
C ALA A 5 -64.27 17.19 20.08
N SER A 6 -64.01 17.12 18.77
CA SER A 6 -63.19 16.05 18.20
C SER A 6 -61.72 16.27 18.60
N ALA A 7 -61.09 15.26 19.21
CA ALA A 7 -59.69 15.34 19.61
C ALA A 7 -58.76 15.26 18.39
N PRO A 8 -57.70 16.09 18.32
CA PRO A 8 -56.85 16.17 17.13
C PRO A 8 -55.94 14.93 17.01
N SER A 9 -56.08 14.23 15.89
CA SER A 9 -55.09 13.26 15.41
C SER A 9 -53.94 14.00 14.72
N THR A 10 -52.79 14.14 15.40
CA THR A 10 -51.47 14.29 14.77
C THR A 10 -50.35 14.05 15.79
N SER A 11 -49.79 12.84 15.78
CA SER A 11 -48.35 12.59 15.95
C SER A 11 -48.02 11.31 15.20
N ALA A 12 -48.17 11.39 13.88
CA ALA A 12 -47.39 10.52 13.01
C ALA A 12 -45.95 10.99 13.15
N ASP A 13 -45.17 10.27 13.96
CA ASP A 13 -43.73 10.37 13.97
C ASP A 13 -43.23 10.02 12.57
N LYS A 14 -43.07 11.05 11.73
CA LYS A 14 -42.30 10.96 10.51
C LYS A 14 -40.84 10.95 10.94
N THR A 15 -40.40 9.80 11.41
CA THR A 15 -39.06 9.35 11.10
C THR A 15 -38.91 9.51 9.59
N GLU A 16 -38.10 10.49 9.18
CA GLU A 16 -37.64 10.55 7.80
C GLU A 16 -36.92 9.23 7.57
N SER A 17 -37.54 8.35 6.78
CA SER A 17 -36.90 7.12 6.35
C SER A 17 -35.77 7.54 5.41
N ILE A 18 -34.61 7.83 6.00
CA ILE A 18 -33.40 8.16 5.27
C ILE A 18 -33.25 7.09 4.20
N ASP A 19 -33.22 7.50 2.93
CA ASP A 19 -32.96 6.61 1.83
C ASP A 19 -31.48 6.21 1.93
N VAL A 20 -31.20 5.19 2.74
CA VAL A 20 -29.85 4.70 3.01
C VAL A 20 -29.15 4.31 1.70
N ASP A 21 -29.88 3.88 0.67
CA ASP A 21 -29.30 3.50 -0.62
C ASP A 21 -28.95 4.72 -1.46
N GLY A 22 -29.84 5.73 -1.46
CA GLY A 22 -29.57 7.03 -2.07
C GLY A 22 -28.39 7.76 -1.39
N GLU A 23 -28.34 7.74 -0.06
CA GLU A 23 -27.31 8.40 0.73
C GLU A 23 -25.96 7.68 0.65
N ALA A 24 -25.93 6.35 0.74
CA ALA A 24 -24.71 5.58 0.51
C ALA A 24 -24.15 5.81 -0.90
N LYS A 25 -25.00 5.84 -1.94
CA LYS A 25 -24.57 6.19 -3.31
C LYS A 25 -24.06 7.63 -3.42
N ARG A 26 -24.66 8.58 -2.71
CA ARG A 26 -24.18 9.96 -2.64
C ARG A 26 -22.79 10.04 -2.00
N LEU A 27 -22.56 9.26 -0.95
CA LEU A 27 -21.27 9.16 -0.25
C LEU A 27 -20.20 8.46 -1.09
N LEU A 28 -20.52 7.33 -1.75
CA LEU A 28 -19.62 6.67 -2.72
C LEU A 28 -19.17 7.65 -3.83
N GLY A 29 -20.11 8.38 -4.43
CA GLY A 29 -19.81 9.38 -5.46
C GLY A 29 -19.00 10.57 -4.92
N LEU A 30 -19.22 10.97 -3.66
CA LEU A 30 -18.42 12.00 -2.99
C LEU A 30 -16.99 11.52 -2.74
N GLY A 31 -16.81 10.29 -2.23
CA GLY A 31 -15.49 9.70 -2.00
C GLY A 31 -14.69 9.56 -3.29
N GLN A 32 -15.32 9.07 -4.38
CA GLN A 32 -14.69 8.98 -5.70
C GLN A 32 -14.27 10.35 -6.22
N LYS A 33 -15.12 11.37 -6.07
CA LYS A 33 -14.77 12.76 -6.41
C LYS A 33 -13.58 13.28 -5.58
N ASN A 34 -13.54 12.97 -4.29
CA ASN A 34 -12.47 13.39 -3.39
C ASN A 34 -11.13 12.72 -3.76
N LEU A 35 -11.12 11.42 -4.09
CA LEU A 35 -9.94 10.74 -4.64
C LEU A 35 -9.41 11.44 -5.91
N VAL A 36 -10.29 11.75 -6.87
CA VAL A 36 -9.90 12.45 -8.12
C VAL A 36 -9.38 13.86 -7.87
N MET A 37 -9.78 14.52 -6.78
CA MET A 37 -9.26 15.82 -6.35
C MET A 37 -7.97 15.71 -5.51
N GLY A 38 -7.51 14.50 -5.17
CA GLY A 38 -6.37 14.26 -4.28
C GLY A 38 -6.66 14.50 -2.78
N ASP A 39 -7.93 14.70 -2.41
CA ASP A 39 -8.34 14.85 -1.00
C ASP A 39 -8.62 13.46 -0.41
N ILE A 40 -7.52 12.74 -0.13
CA ILE A 40 -7.57 11.36 0.37
C ILE A 40 -8.29 11.26 1.73
N PRO A 41 -8.01 12.10 2.75
CA PRO A 41 -8.73 12.03 4.02
C PRO A 41 -10.24 12.24 3.87
N SER A 42 -10.69 13.19 3.05
CA SER A 42 -12.14 13.36 2.80
C SER A 42 -12.74 12.22 1.95
N ALA A 43 -11.93 11.48 1.19
CA ALA A 43 -12.38 10.28 0.51
C ALA A 43 -12.58 9.11 1.49
N VAL A 44 -11.59 8.85 2.36
CA VAL A 44 -11.61 7.83 3.41
C VAL A 44 -12.87 7.98 4.28
N ASN A 45 -13.12 9.19 4.80
CA ASN A 45 -14.32 9.48 5.60
C ASN A 45 -15.63 9.20 4.85
N ALA A 46 -15.76 9.63 3.59
CA ALA A 46 -16.97 9.41 2.80
C ALA A 46 -17.24 7.93 2.52
N PHE A 47 -16.20 7.13 2.26
CA PHE A 47 -16.34 5.69 2.06
C PHE A 47 -16.61 4.94 3.37
N GLN A 48 -16.00 5.35 4.48
CA GLN A 48 -16.29 4.82 5.82
C GLN A 48 -17.74 5.04 6.22
N GLU A 49 -18.29 6.24 5.99
CA GLU A 49 -19.70 6.54 6.24
C GLU A 49 -20.62 5.67 5.37
N ALA A 50 -20.31 5.52 4.07
CA ALA A 50 -21.07 4.65 3.17
C ALA A 50 -21.06 3.19 3.63
N ALA A 51 -19.90 2.65 4.00
CA ALA A 51 -19.74 1.30 4.50
C ALA A 51 -20.52 1.09 5.81
N SER A 52 -20.44 2.04 6.74
CA SER A 52 -21.17 1.99 8.01
C SER A 52 -22.69 2.02 7.82
N LEU A 53 -23.20 2.86 6.91
CA LEU A 53 -24.62 2.95 6.59
C LEU A 53 -25.16 1.67 5.95
N LEU A 54 -24.44 1.11 4.97
CA LEU A 54 -24.82 -0.14 4.30
C LEU A 54 -24.73 -1.34 5.25
N GLY A 55 -23.64 -1.44 6.03
CA GLY A 55 -23.45 -2.47 7.05
C GLY A 55 -24.56 -2.47 8.11
N LYS A 56 -24.99 -1.30 8.59
CA LYS A 56 -26.12 -1.16 9.54
C LYS A 56 -27.47 -1.60 8.96
N LYS A 57 -27.69 -1.45 7.64
CA LYS A 57 -28.96 -1.78 6.99
C LYS A 57 -29.03 -3.23 6.50
N TYR A 58 -27.97 -3.73 5.90
CA TYR A 58 -27.92 -5.02 5.21
C TYR A 58 -27.11 -6.09 5.94
N GLY A 59 -26.22 -5.68 6.85
CA GLY A 59 -25.19 -6.51 7.45
C GLY A 59 -23.86 -6.39 6.71
N GLU A 60 -22.75 -6.43 7.44
CA GLU A 60 -21.38 -6.23 6.91
C GLU A 60 -20.94 -7.30 5.89
N THR A 61 -21.63 -8.43 5.81
CA THR A 61 -21.33 -9.48 4.81
C THR A 61 -22.30 -9.50 3.62
N ALA A 62 -23.19 -8.50 3.49
CA ALA A 62 -24.15 -8.40 2.39
C ALA A 62 -23.49 -7.92 1.08
N ASN A 63 -24.11 -8.26 -0.06
CA ASN A 63 -23.53 -7.97 -1.38
C ASN A 63 -23.47 -6.46 -1.67
N GLU A 64 -24.44 -5.72 -1.12
CA GLU A 64 -24.60 -4.28 -1.20
C GLU A 64 -23.41 -3.50 -0.59
N CYS A 65 -22.70 -4.10 0.37
CA CYS A 65 -21.61 -3.45 1.09
C CYS A 65 -20.25 -3.55 0.38
N ALA A 66 -20.10 -4.47 -0.58
CA ALA A 66 -18.81 -4.82 -1.20
C ALA A 66 -18.10 -3.64 -1.87
N GLU A 67 -18.85 -2.78 -2.56
CA GLU A 67 -18.31 -1.60 -3.24
C GLU A 67 -17.78 -0.57 -2.24
N ALA A 68 -18.50 -0.35 -1.13
CA ALA A 68 -18.09 0.59 -0.09
C ALA A 68 -16.82 0.10 0.63
N PHE A 69 -16.73 -1.17 0.98
CA PHE A 69 -15.50 -1.73 1.56
C PHE A 69 -14.31 -1.70 0.60
N PHE A 70 -14.53 -1.99 -0.70
CA PHE A 70 -13.47 -1.90 -1.69
C PHE A 70 -12.90 -0.49 -1.83
N PHE A 71 -13.78 0.52 -1.95
CA PHE A 71 -13.32 1.91 -2.07
C PHE A 71 -12.74 2.46 -0.76
N TYR A 72 -13.29 2.07 0.40
CA TYR A 72 -12.74 2.44 1.70
C TYR A 72 -11.31 1.91 1.85
N GLY A 73 -11.10 0.60 1.62
CA GLY A 73 -9.77 0.00 1.65
C GLY A 73 -8.81 0.57 0.59
N LYS A 74 -9.27 0.83 -0.64
CA LYS A 74 -8.47 1.54 -1.66
C LYS A 74 -8.04 2.92 -1.17
N SER A 75 -8.94 3.68 -0.52
CA SER A 75 -8.62 5.03 -0.02
C SER A 75 -7.67 5.02 1.18
N LEU A 76 -7.75 4.01 2.06
CA LEU A 76 -6.84 3.83 3.19
C LEU A 76 -5.41 3.48 2.74
N LEU A 77 -5.28 2.64 1.71
CA LEU A 77 -3.99 2.36 1.07
C LEU A 77 -3.34 3.63 0.49
N GLU A 78 -4.11 4.49 -0.19
CA GLU A 78 -3.60 5.77 -0.68
C GLU A 78 -3.29 6.76 0.47
N LEU A 79 -3.99 6.67 1.60
CA LEU A 79 -3.70 7.48 2.79
C LEU A 79 -2.36 7.07 3.43
N ALA A 80 -2.14 5.76 3.63
CA ALA A 80 -0.87 5.24 4.11
C ALA A 80 0.31 5.62 3.19
N ARG A 81 0.11 5.56 1.87
CA ARG A 81 1.10 6.02 0.87
C ARG A 81 1.40 7.51 0.98
N MET A 82 0.38 8.33 1.24
CA MET A 82 0.54 9.77 1.46
C MET A 82 1.36 10.03 2.74
N GLU A 83 1.07 9.31 3.83
CA GLU A 83 1.78 9.42 5.12
C GLU A 83 3.25 8.96 4.99
N ASN A 84 3.49 7.77 4.42
CA ASN A 84 4.83 7.23 4.12
C ASN A 84 5.61 8.12 3.15
N GLY A 85 4.92 8.72 2.17
CA GLY A 85 5.50 9.69 1.23
C GLY A 85 5.94 10.99 1.91
N VAL A 86 5.14 11.51 2.83
CA VAL A 86 5.45 12.71 3.61
C VAL A 86 6.58 12.44 4.61
N LEU A 87 6.59 11.30 5.30
CA LEU A 87 7.72 10.93 6.17
C LEU A 87 9.02 10.78 5.39
N GLY A 88 9.00 10.11 4.23
CA GLY A 88 10.19 9.95 3.39
C GLY A 88 10.82 11.29 2.98
N ASN A 89 10.00 12.27 2.62
CA ASN A 89 10.48 13.62 2.28
C ASN A 89 10.85 14.47 3.52
N ALA A 90 10.35 14.13 4.71
CA ALA A 90 10.71 14.81 5.96
C ALA A 90 12.03 14.28 6.56
N LEU A 91 12.32 12.99 6.37
CA LEU A 91 13.54 12.35 6.88
C LEU A 91 14.80 12.77 6.10
N GLU A 92 14.64 13.17 4.83
CA GLU A 92 15.74 13.70 3.99
C GLU A 92 16.39 15.00 4.56
N GLY A 93 15.73 15.64 5.54
CA GLY A 93 16.24 16.81 6.27
C GLY A 93 16.94 16.54 7.60
N VAL A 94 16.96 15.29 8.10
CA VAL A 94 17.57 14.94 9.39
C VAL A 94 18.67 13.90 9.19
N GLN A 95 19.92 14.34 9.37
CA GLN A 95 21.03 13.41 9.57
C GLN A 95 20.85 12.72 10.93
N VAL A 96 20.29 11.52 10.91
CA VAL A 96 20.40 10.58 12.02
C VAL A 96 21.79 9.98 11.91
N GLU A 97 22.70 10.36 12.80
CA GLU A 97 23.94 9.62 12.99
C GLU A 97 23.57 8.24 13.55
N GLU A 98 23.91 7.17 12.82
CA GLU A 98 23.68 5.80 13.26
C GLU A 98 24.55 5.52 14.49
N GLU A 99 23.94 5.41 15.68
CA GLU A 99 24.63 4.89 16.86
C GLU A 99 24.89 3.39 16.65
N GLU A 100 26.14 3.04 16.34
CA GLU A 100 26.61 1.65 16.24
C GLU A 100 26.34 0.90 17.56
N GLU A 101 25.39 -0.05 17.55
CA GLU A 101 25.30 -1.08 18.61
C GLU A 101 26.59 -1.90 18.64
N LYS A 102 27.49 -1.56 19.57
CA LYS A 102 28.68 -2.37 19.85
C LYS A 102 28.31 -3.56 20.72
N THR A 103 28.16 -4.71 20.08
CA THR A 103 28.05 -6.02 20.72
C THR A 103 29.17 -6.25 21.73
N GLU A 104 28.82 -6.58 22.98
CA GLU A 104 29.78 -7.02 23.98
C GLU A 104 30.41 -8.36 23.57
N ASP A 105 31.75 -8.46 23.60
CA ASP A 105 32.43 -9.72 23.85
C ASP A 105 33.40 -9.57 25.02
N SER A 106 33.42 -10.62 25.83
CA SER A 106 34.04 -10.68 27.14
C SER A 106 35.53 -10.98 27.07
N THR A 107 36.34 -10.29 27.87
CA THR A 107 37.62 -10.82 28.35
C THR A 107 37.85 -10.35 29.79
N VAL A 108 37.86 -11.32 30.70
CA VAL A 108 38.14 -11.15 32.12
C VAL A 108 39.65 -11.11 32.40
N GLU A 109 40.07 -10.31 33.38
CA GLU A 109 41.04 -10.57 34.48
C GLU A 109 41.08 -9.27 35.33
N SER A 110 40.41 -9.19 36.49
CA SER A 110 40.99 -9.43 37.85
C SER A 110 42.28 -8.63 38.11
N THR A 111 42.42 -7.71 39.07
CA THR A 111 42.26 -7.87 40.53
C THR A 111 42.37 -6.54 41.34
N ASP A 112 41.63 -6.45 42.46
CA ASP A 112 42.04 -5.92 43.79
C ASP A 112 42.34 -4.41 44.10
N ASN A 113 41.47 -3.88 44.98
CA ASN A 113 41.75 -3.25 46.30
C ASN A 113 41.94 -1.71 46.53
N ILE A 114 40.98 -1.18 47.32
CA ILE A 114 41.13 -0.44 48.62
C ILE A 114 41.29 1.12 48.64
N ASP A 115 40.54 1.74 49.59
CA ASP A 115 40.69 3.07 50.25
C ASP A 115 40.54 4.39 49.45
N GLU A 116 40.17 5.55 50.03
CA GLU A 116 39.53 5.90 51.34
C GLU A 116 38.85 7.29 51.25
N THR A 117 37.70 7.45 51.93
CA THR A 117 37.15 8.61 52.71
C THR A 117 37.20 10.11 52.29
N GLU A 118 36.26 10.85 52.92
CA GLU A 118 36.10 12.33 53.08
C GLU A 118 35.69 13.13 51.82
N GLY A 119 34.79 14.12 51.85
CA GLY A 119 33.93 14.76 52.86
C GLY A 119 33.12 15.85 52.11
N SER A 120 32.02 16.46 52.57
CA SER A 120 31.47 16.70 53.91
C SER A 120 29.99 17.17 53.76
N GLU A 121 29.13 16.84 54.75
CA GLU A 121 28.11 17.69 55.43
C GLU A 121 27.35 18.79 54.64
N GLU A 122 26.06 19.10 54.79
CA GLU A 122 24.87 18.85 55.63
C GLU A 122 23.72 19.62 54.86
N ASP A 123 22.42 19.62 55.12
CA ASP A 123 21.64 19.50 56.36
C ASP A 123 20.18 19.03 56.05
N ASP A 124 19.41 18.71 57.08
CA ASP A 124 18.23 17.81 57.02
C ASP A 124 16.91 18.43 57.56
N LYS A 125 15.80 18.34 56.79
CA LYS A 125 14.38 18.43 57.23
C LYS A 125 13.88 19.79 57.82
N THR A 126 12.59 20.14 57.93
CA THR A 126 11.26 19.55 57.58
C THR A 126 10.18 20.67 57.47
N GLU A 127 8.91 20.29 57.22
CA GLU A 127 7.65 21.11 57.21
C GLU A 127 7.35 21.80 55.84
N GLU A 128 6.15 21.73 55.25
CA GLU A 128 4.92 20.94 55.53
C GLU A 128 4.10 20.71 54.22
N GLU A 129 2.92 20.08 54.30
CA GLU A 129 2.02 19.65 53.22
C GLU A 129 1.30 20.77 52.42
N LYS A 130 1.10 20.55 51.10
CA LYS A 130 -0.23 20.75 50.50
C LYS A 130 -0.48 19.99 49.18
N GLU A 131 -1.33 18.97 49.30
CA GLU A 131 -2.10 18.30 48.27
C GLU A 131 -2.55 19.19 47.09
N ASN A 132 -2.24 18.76 45.87
CA ASN A 132 -3.17 18.84 44.73
C ASN A 132 -2.83 17.79 43.66
N TYR A 133 -3.29 16.56 43.87
CA TYR A 133 -3.26 15.52 42.83
C TYR A 133 -4.12 15.95 41.63
N SER A 134 -3.50 16.06 40.46
CA SER A 134 -4.18 16.14 39.16
C SER A 134 -3.45 15.26 38.13
N THR A 135 -3.17 14.02 38.53
CA THR A 135 -2.91 12.90 37.62
C THR A 135 -4.26 12.25 37.31
N ALA A 136 -4.48 11.88 36.04
CA ALA A 136 -5.77 11.71 35.36
C ALA A 136 -6.35 13.07 34.88
N GLU A 137 -6.67 13.27 33.59
CA GLU A 137 -6.87 12.30 32.51
C GLU A 137 -6.08 12.69 31.23
N GLU A 138 -4.82 12.25 31.13
CA GLU A 138 -4.38 11.69 29.85
C GLU A 138 -5.01 10.30 29.79
N LYS A 139 -6.25 10.24 29.26
CA LYS A 139 -6.77 8.96 28.80
C LYS A 139 -5.93 8.58 27.60
N GLU A 140 -5.17 7.51 27.76
CA GLU A 140 -4.68 6.67 26.67
C GLU A 140 -5.79 6.54 25.62
N SER A 141 -5.64 7.23 24.50
CA SER A 141 -6.32 6.90 23.24
C SER A 141 -5.38 6.07 22.36
N GLU A 142 -4.50 5.31 23.00
CA GLU A 142 -3.61 4.30 22.42
C GLU A 142 -4.23 2.90 22.53
N GLU A 143 -5.52 2.80 22.88
CA GLU A 143 -6.32 1.58 22.65
C GLU A 143 -6.61 1.44 21.15
N ASP A 144 -5.78 0.65 20.47
CA ASP A 144 -6.06 -0.03 19.20
C ASP A 144 -6.38 0.86 17.98
N GLU A 145 -5.57 1.90 17.71
CA GLU A 145 -5.61 2.58 16.40
C GLU A 145 -4.97 1.69 15.32
N ILE A 146 -5.81 0.81 14.73
CA ILE A 146 -5.44 -0.10 13.63
C ILE A 146 -4.79 0.72 12.51
N GLY A 147 -3.53 0.39 12.18
CA GLY A 147 -2.77 1.15 11.18
C GLY A 147 -3.46 1.17 9.81
N ASN A 148 -3.35 2.29 9.09
CA ASN A 148 -4.06 2.50 7.82
C ASN A 148 -3.89 1.35 6.80
N LEU A 149 -2.74 0.65 6.78
CA LEU A 149 -2.50 -0.52 5.94
C LEU A 149 -3.23 -1.79 6.41
N GLU A 150 -3.31 -2.03 7.72
CA GLU A 150 -4.03 -3.18 8.28
C GLU A 150 -5.53 -3.02 8.07
N LEU A 151 -6.08 -1.82 8.34
CA LEU A 151 -7.48 -1.52 8.05
C LEU A 151 -7.77 -1.53 6.54
N ALA A 152 -6.83 -1.10 5.69
CA ALA A 152 -6.97 -1.25 4.24
C ALA A 152 -7.08 -2.72 3.83
N TRP A 153 -6.25 -3.59 4.41
CA TRP A 153 -6.27 -5.03 4.18
C TRP A 153 -7.61 -5.64 4.57
N ASP A 154 -8.10 -5.38 5.79
CA ASP A 154 -9.38 -5.91 6.29
C ASP A 154 -10.57 -5.53 5.39
N MET A 155 -10.64 -4.26 4.98
CA MET A 155 -11.74 -3.77 4.14
C MET A 155 -11.67 -4.36 2.72
N LEU A 156 -10.46 -4.50 2.16
CA LEU A 156 -10.27 -5.15 0.85
C LEU A 156 -10.54 -6.66 0.90
N GLU A 157 -10.19 -7.34 2.00
CA GLU A 157 -10.46 -8.77 2.20
C GLU A 157 -11.98 -9.01 2.32
N LEU A 158 -12.69 -8.18 3.09
CA LEU A 158 -14.14 -8.27 3.21
C LEU A 158 -14.82 -8.05 1.84
N ALA A 159 -14.39 -7.05 1.08
CA ALA A 159 -14.87 -6.83 -0.29
C ALA A 159 -14.58 -8.06 -1.18
N LYS A 160 -13.36 -8.59 -1.16
CA LYS A 160 -12.94 -9.79 -1.91
C LYS A 160 -13.83 -10.99 -1.60
N VAL A 161 -14.06 -11.29 -0.32
CA VAL A 161 -14.91 -12.41 0.11
C VAL A 161 -16.35 -12.25 -0.38
N ILE A 162 -16.92 -11.05 -0.28
CA ILE A 162 -18.30 -10.78 -0.73
C ILE A 162 -18.41 -10.88 -2.26
N TYR A 163 -17.42 -10.39 -3.02
CA TYR A 163 -17.40 -10.52 -4.48
C TYR A 163 -17.17 -11.96 -4.96
N LYS A 164 -16.24 -12.71 -4.35
CA LYS A 164 -15.93 -14.10 -4.74
C LYS A 164 -17.10 -15.06 -4.53
N ARG A 165 -18.03 -14.75 -3.62
CA ARG A 165 -19.27 -15.51 -3.38
C ARG A 165 -20.32 -15.34 -4.49
N GLN A 166 -20.12 -14.43 -5.43
CA GLN A 166 -21.05 -14.14 -6.53
C GLN A 166 -20.51 -14.69 -7.85
N ASP A 167 -21.29 -15.52 -8.54
CA ASP A 167 -20.88 -16.22 -9.77
C ASP A 167 -20.90 -15.34 -11.06
N THR A 168 -21.19 -14.04 -10.96
CA THR A 168 -21.27 -13.13 -12.11
C THR A 168 -19.86 -12.76 -12.62
N LYS A 169 -19.73 -12.49 -13.92
CA LYS A 169 -18.45 -12.06 -14.52
C LYS A 169 -17.97 -10.76 -13.85
N GLU A 170 -18.91 -9.86 -13.60
CA GLU A 170 -18.69 -8.53 -13.04
C GLU A 170 -18.15 -8.63 -11.60
N ALA A 171 -18.80 -9.42 -10.74
CA ALA A 171 -18.32 -9.61 -9.37
C ALA A 171 -16.97 -10.35 -9.31
N GLN A 172 -16.73 -11.32 -10.19
CA GLN A 172 -15.44 -12.03 -10.25
C GLN A 172 -14.30 -11.11 -10.76
N LEU A 173 -14.60 -10.10 -11.57
CA LEU A 173 -13.64 -9.06 -11.94
C LEU A 173 -13.40 -8.05 -10.82
N HIS A 174 -14.43 -7.69 -10.04
CA HIS A 174 -14.23 -6.89 -8.81
C HIS A 174 -13.45 -7.65 -7.74
N ALA A 175 -13.64 -8.97 -7.61
CA ALA A 175 -12.78 -9.82 -6.78
C ALA A 175 -11.32 -9.81 -7.24
N ALA A 176 -11.07 -9.76 -8.56
CA ALA A 176 -9.71 -9.61 -9.09
C ALA A 176 -9.12 -8.23 -8.75
N GLN A 177 -9.89 -7.15 -8.83
CA GLN A 177 -9.47 -5.81 -8.40
C GLN A 177 -9.17 -5.75 -6.90
N ALA A 178 -9.95 -6.44 -6.06
CA ALA A 178 -9.67 -6.56 -4.63
C ALA A 178 -8.38 -7.36 -4.36
N HIS A 179 -8.17 -8.49 -5.06
CA HIS A 179 -6.89 -9.22 -5.05
C HIS A 179 -5.70 -8.32 -5.47
N LEU A 180 -5.84 -7.50 -6.53
CA LEU A 180 -4.81 -6.54 -6.95
C LEU A 180 -4.47 -5.56 -5.81
N LYS A 181 -5.48 -4.94 -5.19
CA LYS A 181 -5.26 -3.96 -4.12
C LYS A 181 -4.72 -4.58 -2.82
N LEU A 182 -5.07 -5.83 -2.50
CA LEU A 182 -4.42 -6.57 -1.38
C LEU A 182 -2.96 -6.87 -1.66
N GLY A 183 -2.60 -7.19 -2.90
CA GLY A 183 -1.21 -7.35 -3.30
C GLY A 183 -0.43 -6.04 -3.19
N GLU A 184 -1.06 -4.91 -3.51
CA GLU A 184 -0.48 -3.58 -3.32
C GLU A 184 -0.28 -3.20 -1.84
N VAL A 185 -1.27 -3.46 -0.95
CA VAL A 185 -1.10 -3.33 0.51
C VAL A 185 0.07 -4.22 0.97
N SER A 186 0.15 -5.45 0.47
CA SER A 186 1.19 -6.40 0.84
C SER A 186 2.60 -5.96 0.39
N ILE A 187 2.74 -5.21 -0.71
CA ILE A 187 4.02 -4.57 -1.07
C ILE A 187 4.36 -3.45 -0.07
N GLU A 188 3.40 -2.58 0.25
CA GLU A 188 3.61 -1.44 1.16
C GLU A 188 3.92 -1.89 2.61
N SER A 189 3.42 -3.07 3.01
CA SER A 189 3.77 -3.74 4.28
C SER A 189 4.98 -4.69 4.19
N GLU A 190 5.78 -4.61 3.12
CA GLU A 190 6.97 -5.45 2.83
C GLU A 190 6.73 -6.98 2.80
N ASN A 191 5.47 -7.42 2.78
CA ASN A 191 5.03 -8.80 2.75
C ASN A 191 5.02 -9.36 1.31
N TYR A 192 6.17 -9.32 0.64
CA TYR A 192 6.29 -9.59 -0.81
C TYR A 192 5.78 -10.98 -1.24
N MET A 193 5.92 -12.01 -0.38
CA MET A 193 5.36 -13.34 -0.67
C MET A 193 3.82 -13.32 -0.72
N GLN A 194 3.15 -12.64 0.21
CA GLN A 194 1.70 -12.46 0.18
C GLN A 194 1.27 -11.65 -1.05
N ALA A 195 2.05 -10.62 -1.41
CA ALA A 195 1.80 -9.83 -2.62
C ALA A 195 1.80 -10.71 -3.88
N ILE A 196 2.81 -11.59 -4.02
CA ILE A 196 2.91 -12.54 -5.13
C ILE A 196 1.68 -13.47 -5.19
N GLU A 197 1.21 -14.01 -4.06
CA GLU A 197 0.02 -14.88 -4.01
C GLU A 197 -1.28 -14.17 -4.39
N GLU A 198 -1.49 -12.94 -3.89
CA GLU A 198 -2.65 -12.11 -4.21
C GLU A 198 -2.65 -11.71 -5.71
N PHE A 199 -1.50 -11.32 -6.27
CA PHE A 199 -1.42 -10.99 -7.71
C PHE A 199 -1.58 -12.20 -8.63
N HIS A 200 -1.09 -13.40 -8.27
CA HIS A 200 -1.39 -14.62 -9.04
C HIS A 200 -2.87 -14.97 -8.99
N SER A 201 -3.53 -14.74 -7.85
CA SER A 201 -4.97 -14.94 -7.69
C SER A 201 -5.79 -13.93 -8.53
N CYS A 202 -5.35 -12.67 -8.58
CA CYS A 202 -5.88 -11.64 -9.48
C CYS A 202 -5.76 -12.09 -10.95
N LEU A 203 -4.54 -12.46 -11.38
CA LEU A 203 -4.24 -12.86 -12.75
C LEU A 203 -5.08 -14.06 -13.20
N ALA A 204 -5.27 -15.07 -12.33
CA ALA A 204 -6.09 -16.24 -12.62
C ALA A 204 -7.57 -15.90 -12.86
N LEU A 205 -8.12 -14.92 -12.13
CA LEU A 205 -9.49 -14.42 -12.36
C LEU A 205 -9.56 -13.61 -13.66
N GLN A 206 -8.61 -12.71 -13.90
CA GLN A 206 -8.56 -11.91 -15.12
C GLN A 206 -8.47 -12.78 -16.38
N GLN A 207 -7.55 -13.75 -16.42
CA GLN A 207 -7.36 -14.66 -17.56
C GLN A 207 -8.60 -15.53 -17.87
N LYS A 208 -9.51 -15.71 -16.92
CA LYS A 208 -10.78 -16.44 -17.12
C LYS A 208 -11.84 -15.60 -17.85
N TYR A 209 -11.77 -14.26 -17.76
CA TYR A 209 -12.86 -13.35 -18.13
C TYR A 209 -12.47 -12.21 -19.09
N LEU A 210 -11.18 -11.92 -19.25
CA LEU A 210 -10.64 -10.85 -20.10
C LEU A 210 -9.93 -11.41 -21.33
N GLU A 211 -9.80 -10.58 -22.36
CA GLU A 211 -9.03 -10.91 -23.56
C GLU A 211 -7.53 -10.89 -23.28
N ALA A 212 -6.74 -11.67 -24.03
CA ALA A 212 -5.28 -11.80 -23.81
C ALA A 212 -4.44 -10.53 -24.09
N TYR A 213 -5.10 -9.42 -24.45
CA TYR A 213 -4.53 -8.09 -24.67
C TYR A 213 -5.15 -7.04 -23.71
N ASP A 214 -5.91 -7.44 -22.69
CA ASP A 214 -6.52 -6.51 -21.75
C ASP A 214 -5.48 -5.81 -20.86
N ARG A 215 -5.66 -4.49 -20.64
CA ARG A 215 -4.73 -3.66 -19.86
C ARG A 215 -4.57 -4.15 -18.42
N LEU A 216 -5.61 -4.74 -17.83
CA LEU A 216 -5.58 -5.24 -16.45
C LEU A 216 -4.61 -6.42 -16.30
N LEU A 217 -4.41 -7.22 -17.36
CA LEU A 217 -3.39 -8.28 -17.38
C LEU A 217 -1.98 -7.68 -17.39
N ALA A 218 -1.76 -6.58 -18.13
CA ALA A 218 -0.47 -5.89 -18.15
C ALA A 218 -0.14 -5.25 -16.79
N GLU A 219 -1.12 -4.58 -16.17
CA GLU A 219 -1.03 -4.01 -14.83
C GLU A 219 -0.69 -5.08 -13.78
N THR A 220 -1.35 -6.23 -13.82
CA THR A 220 -1.11 -7.33 -12.86
C THR A 220 0.25 -8.00 -13.08
N HIS A 221 0.69 -8.16 -14.34
CA HIS A 221 2.05 -8.64 -14.64
C HIS A 221 3.13 -7.65 -14.21
N TYR A 222 2.87 -6.34 -14.29
CA TYR A 222 3.78 -5.30 -13.80
C TYR A 222 3.92 -5.35 -12.26
N HIS A 223 2.81 -5.45 -11.54
CA HIS A 223 2.81 -5.58 -10.08
C HIS A 223 3.45 -6.89 -9.59
N LEU A 224 3.26 -8.02 -10.30
CA LEU A 224 4.03 -9.24 -10.07
C LEU A 224 5.54 -9.00 -10.24
N GLY A 225 5.94 -8.27 -11.29
CA GLY A 225 7.34 -7.90 -11.53
C GLY A 225 7.95 -7.12 -10.36
N LEU A 226 7.22 -6.12 -9.85
CA LEU A 226 7.62 -5.35 -8.66
C LEU A 226 7.75 -6.24 -7.42
N ALA A 227 6.74 -7.07 -7.13
CA ALA A 227 6.77 -7.95 -5.96
C ALA A 227 7.93 -8.96 -6.00
N TYR A 228 8.22 -9.55 -7.16
CA TYR A 228 9.40 -10.41 -7.33
C TYR A 228 10.71 -9.62 -7.21
N HIS A 229 10.78 -8.40 -7.74
CA HIS A 229 11.97 -7.55 -7.64
C HIS A 229 12.30 -7.22 -6.18
N TYR A 230 11.32 -6.76 -5.39
CA TYR A 230 11.50 -6.49 -3.97
C TYR A 230 11.80 -7.75 -3.15
N ASN A 231 11.26 -8.92 -3.56
CA ASN A 231 11.61 -10.22 -2.98
C ASN A 231 12.98 -10.77 -3.44
N ASN A 232 13.78 -9.96 -4.17
CA ASN A 232 15.10 -10.33 -4.74
C ASN A 232 15.07 -11.52 -5.73
N GLN A 233 13.91 -11.83 -6.29
CA GLN A 233 13.69 -12.87 -7.30
C GLN A 233 13.77 -12.26 -8.71
N TYR A 234 14.98 -11.83 -9.09
CA TYR A 234 15.17 -10.99 -10.26
C TYR A 234 14.85 -11.70 -11.60
N GLU A 235 15.11 -13.00 -11.69
CA GLU A 235 14.72 -13.84 -12.83
C GLU A 235 13.20 -13.81 -13.06
N GLU A 236 12.41 -14.02 -12.01
CA GLU A 236 10.95 -13.94 -12.04
C GLU A 236 10.46 -12.51 -12.31
N ALA A 237 11.12 -11.49 -11.74
CA ALA A 237 10.80 -10.09 -11.99
C ALA A 237 10.92 -9.74 -13.49
N VAL A 238 12.07 -10.04 -14.10
CA VAL A 238 12.33 -9.85 -15.54
C VAL A 238 11.29 -10.59 -16.39
N LEU A 239 10.93 -11.82 -16.01
CA LEU A 239 9.90 -12.61 -16.71
C LEU A 239 8.51 -11.94 -16.66
N GLN A 240 8.10 -11.40 -15.51
CA GLN A 240 6.76 -10.81 -15.35
C GLN A 240 6.67 -9.43 -16.01
N PHE A 241 7.68 -8.57 -15.88
CA PHE A 241 7.74 -7.31 -16.63
C PHE A 241 7.74 -7.56 -18.16
N SER A 242 8.46 -8.59 -18.63
CA SER A 242 8.44 -8.98 -20.06
C SER A 242 7.04 -9.40 -20.53
N LYS A 243 6.26 -10.11 -19.70
CA LYS A 243 4.86 -10.43 -20.00
C LYS A 243 3.95 -9.20 -20.01
N SER A 244 4.18 -8.25 -19.11
CA SER A 244 3.45 -6.97 -19.10
C SER A 244 3.63 -6.23 -20.44
N MET A 245 4.89 -6.11 -20.91
CA MET A 245 5.18 -5.59 -22.24
C MET A 245 4.51 -6.38 -23.36
N GLU A 246 4.54 -7.72 -23.32
CA GLU A 246 3.90 -8.56 -24.35
C GLU A 246 2.39 -8.31 -24.47
N VAL A 247 1.69 -8.08 -23.34
CA VAL A 247 0.27 -7.72 -23.33
C VAL A 247 0.05 -6.32 -23.92
N ILE A 248 0.90 -5.34 -23.58
CA ILE A 248 0.84 -3.98 -24.14
C ILE A 248 1.10 -3.99 -25.65
N ASP A 249 2.11 -4.72 -26.13
CA ASP A 249 2.41 -4.86 -27.56
C ASP A 249 1.23 -5.50 -28.32
N LYS A 250 0.58 -6.54 -27.76
CA LYS A 250 -0.65 -7.13 -28.32
C LYS A 250 -1.80 -6.10 -28.37
N ARG A 251 -1.97 -5.30 -27.33
CA ARG A 251 -2.99 -4.23 -27.28
C ARG A 251 -2.73 -3.17 -28.36
N LEU A 252 -1.48 -2.71 -28.48
CA LEU A 252 -1.06 -1.75 -29.52
C LEU A 252 -1.30 -2.26 -30.93
N VAL A 253 -1.03 -3.56 -31.20
CA VAL A 253 -1.36 -4.19 -32.49
C VAL A 253 -2.86 -4.17 -32.75
N MET A 254 -3.68 -4.62 -31.80
CA MET A 254 -5.14 -4.66 -31.91
C MET A 254 -5.74 -3.25 -32.17
N LEU A 255 -5.30 -2.24 -31.42
CA LEU A 255 -5.72 -0.85 -31.63
C LEU A 255 -5.29 -0.34 -33.01
N THR A 256 -4.05 -0.59 -33.41
CA THR A 256 -3.51 -0.15 -34.72
C THR A 256 -4.24 -0.81 -35.89
N GLU A 257 -4.65 -2.07 -35.77
CA GLU A 257 -5.49 -2.74 -36.78
C GLU A 257 -6.91 -2.17 -36.81
N ARG A 258 -7.48 -1.83 -35.64
CA ARG A 258 -8.79 -1.18 -35.51
C ARG A 258 -8.83 0.20 -36.17
N LEU A 259 -7.78 1.01 -36.01
CA LEU A 259 -7.61 2.28 -36.73
C LEU A 259 -7.63 2.06 -38.26
N LYS A 260 -6.78 1.15 -38.76
CA LYS A 260 -6.65 0.86 -40.20
C LYS A 260 -7.95 0.35 -40.83
N ALA A 261 -8.72 -0.45 -40.10
CA ALA A 261 -9.96 -1.05 -40.58
C ALA A 261 -11.13 -0.05 -40.69
N LYS A 262 -11.12 1.04 -39.91
CA LYS A 262 -12.22 2.01 -39.85
C LYS A 262 -12.00 3.30 -40.65
N GLY A 263 -10.80 3.52 -41.20
CA GLY A 263 -10.47 4.66 -42.07
C GLY A 263 -10.18 5.95 -41.30
N GLU A 264 -10.95 6.22 -40.26
CA GLU A 264 -10.65 7.09 -39.14
C GLU A 264 -11.01 6.29 -37.87
N GLY A 265 -10.06 6.09 -36.96
CA GLY A 265 -10.38 5.48 -35.67
C GLY A 265 -10.97 6.51 -34.70
N PRO A 266 -11.64 6.08 -33.62
CA PRO A 266 -12.05 7.02 -32.58
C PRO A 266 -10.79 7.62 -31.92
N ALA A 267 -10.83 8.91 -31.57
CA ALA A 267 -9.72 9.61 -30.92
C ALA A 267 -9.26 8.93 -29.59
N GLU A 268 -10.15 8.14 -28.99
CA GLU A 268 -9.85 7.26 -27.83
C GLU A 268 -8.77 6.21 -28.15
N ASP A 269 -8.79 5.60 -29.34
CA ASP A 269 -7.80 4.60 -29.76
C ASP A 269 -6.42 5.24 -29.97
N GLU A 270 -6.38 6.46 -30.52
CA GLU A 270 -5.13 7.20 -30.74
C GLU A 270 -4.50 7.63 -29.41
N LYS A 271 -5.34 8.12 -28.47
CA LYS A 271 -4.92 8.47 -27.11
C LYS A 271 -4.40 7.26 -26.33
N GLU A 272 -5.12 6.12 -26.37
CA GLU A 272 -4.68 4.88 -25.71
C GLU A 272 -3.35 4.38 -26.31
N ILE A 273 -3.16 4.49 -27.63
CA ILE A 273 -1.88 4.15 -28.28
C ILE A 273 -0.73 5.05 -27.81
N GLU A 274 -0.97 6.34 -27.58
CA GLU A 274 0.04 7.28 -27.09
C GLU A 274 0.43 6.97 -25.64
N GLU A 275 -0.56 6.75 -24.76
CA GLU A 275 -0.36 6.35 -23.36
C GLU A 275 0.44 5.04 -23.24
N LEU A 276 0.01 3.99 -23.96
CA LEU A 276 0.68 2.69 -23.96
C LEU A 276 2.12 2.76 -24.51
N LYS A 277 2.41 3.67 -25.45
CA LYS A 277 3.78 3.91 -25.91
C LYS A 277 4.64 4.63 -24.88
N GLY A 278 4.05 5.46 -24.03
CA GLY A 278 4.73 6.11 -22.90
C GLY A 278 5.18 5.11 -21.83
N LEU A 279 4.35 4.10 -21.53
CA LEU A 279 4.65 3.07 -20.52
C LEU A 279 5.73 2.06 -20.96
N LEU A 280 5.89 1.79 -22.26
CA LEU A 280 6.86 0.79 -22.74
C LEU A 280 8.33 1.09 -22.39
N PRO A 281 8.83 2.35 -22.47
CA PRO A 281 10.11 2.75 -21.90
C PRO A 281 10.25 2.44 -20.40
N GLU A 282 9.25 2.80 -19.60
CA GLU A 282 9.27 2.63 -18.13
C GLU A 282 9.38 1.15 -17.73
N ILE A 283 8.63 0.27 -18.40
CA ILE A 283 8.71 -1.18 -18.12
C ILE A 283 10.05 -1.77 -18.63
N LYS A 284 10.65 -1.21 -19.69
CA LYS A 284 12.00 -1.61 -20.14
C LYS A 284 13.08 -1.21 -19.15
N GLU A 285 12.93 -0.05 -18.50
CA GLU A 285 13.82 0.40 -17.42
C GLU A 285 13.75 -0.59 -16.25
N LYS A 286 12.55 -0.91 -15.73
CA LYS A 286 12.38 -1.93 -14.68
C LYS A 286 12.92 -3.33 -15.03
N ILE A 287 12.91 -3.71 -16.31
CA ILE A 287 13.55 -4.93 -16.80
C ILE A 287 15.08 -4.84 -16.72
N GLU A 288 15.67 -3.70 -17.06
CA GLU A 288 17.12 -3.52 -17.01
C GLU A 288 17.62 -3.38 -15.57
N ASP A 289 16.93 -2.61 -14.72
CA ASP A 289 17.16 -2.52 -13.28
C ASP A 289 17.28 -3.92 -12.66
N SER A 290 16.26 -4.77 -12.94
CA SER A 290 16.21 -6.13 -12.40
C SER A 290 17.35 -7.02 -12.92
N LYS A 291 17.82 -6.85 -14.17
CA LYS A 291 19.00 -7.55 -14.68
C LYS A 291 20.31 -7.03 -14.08
N GLU A 292 20.40 -5.75 -13.77
CA GLU A 292 21.56 -5.18 -13.09
C GLU A 292 21.65 -5.71 -11.66
N SER A 293 20.53 -5.70 -10.90
CA SER A 293 20.44 -6.33 -9.59
C SER A 293 20.82 -7.82 -9.63
N GLN A 294 20.28 -8.58 -10.60
CA GLN A 294 20.64 -9.99 -10.83
C GLN A 294 22.15 -10.18 -11.05
N ASN A 295 22.76 -9.36 -11.90
CA ASN A 295 24.19 -9.45 -12.20
C ASN A 295 25.05 -9.07 -10.98
N SER A 296 24.67 -8.02 -10.25
CA SER A 296 25.35 -7.56 -9.04
C SER A 296 25.32 -8.62 -7.93
N ALA A 297 24.14 -9.20 -7.67
CA ALA A 297 23.95 -10.30 -6.73
C ALA A 297 24.82 -11.51 -7.11
N ARG A 298 24.81 -11.93 -8.38
CA ARG A 298 25.63 -13.04 -8.88
C ARG A 298 27.13 -12.79 -8.79
N VAL A 299 27.60 -11.55 -9.02
CA VAL A 299 29.02 -11.19 -8.86
C VAL A 299 29.43 -11.25 -7.39
N THR A 300 28.59 -10.72 -6.51
CA THR A 300 28.79 -10.74 -5.05
C THR A 300 28.84 -12.17 -4.51
N GLU A 301 27.93 -13.04 -4.95
CA GLU A 301 27.91 -14.46 -4.59
C GLU A 301 29.19 -15.20 -5.03
N LEU A 302 29.69 -14.93 -6.24
CA LEU A 302 30.93 -15.50 -6.74
C LEU A 302 32.16 -15.01 -5.96
N ALA A 303 32.20 -13.71 -5.60
CA ALA A 303 33.27 -13.15 -4.79
C ALA A 303 33.30 -13.78 -3.37
N LEU A 304 32.13 -13.91 -2.73
CA LEU A 304 32.01 -14.56 -1.42
C LEU A 304 32.48 -16.02 -1.46
N LYS A 305 32.06 -16.78 -2.48
CA LYS A 305 32.54 -18.17 -2.70
C LYS A 305 34.04 -18.24 -2.91
N ALA A 306 34.64 -17.30 -3.65
CA ALA A 306 36.09 -17.25 -3.87
C ALA A 306 36.86 -17.01 -2.55
N THR A 307 36.40 -16.10 -1.71
CA THR A 307 36.99 -15.83 -0.37
C THR A 307 36.88 -17.05 0.55
N LEU A 308 35.73 -17.71 0.59
CA LEU A 308 35.49 -18.89 1.44
C LEU A 308 36.32 -20.12 1.01
N VAL A 309 36.51 -20.32 -0.30
CA VAL A 309 37.34 -21.43 -0.84
C VAL A 309 38.83 -21.09 -0.80
N GLY A 310 39.20 -19.80 -0.81
CA GLY A 310 40.58 -19.30 -0.72
C GLY A 310 41.20 -19.32 0.68
N GLY A 311 40.51 -19.88 1.68
CA GLY A 311 40.88 -19.89 3.10
C GLY A 311 42.11 -20.71 3.50
N SER A 312 43.24 -20.57 2.80
CA SER A 312 44.54 -21.09 3.25
C SER A 312 45.76 -20.32 2.70
N SER A 313 45.72 -18.98 2.65
CA SER A 313 46.93 -18.15 2.66
C SER A 313 46.65 -16.72 3.13
N SER A 314 47.47 -16.23 4.06
CA SER A 314 47.35 -14.92 4.71
C SER A 314 47.33 -13.74 3.73
N PHE A 315 46.48 -12.74 3.99
CA PHE A 315 46.57 -11.43 3.34
C PHE A 315 46.25 -10.28 4.31
N SER A 316 46.92 -9.15 4.12
CA SER A 316 46.83 -7.95 4.96
C SER A 316 45.83 -6.94 4.40
N PRO A 317 45.19 -6.08 5.23
CA PRO A 317 44.24 -5.09 4.74
C PRO A 317 44.96 -3.92 4.05
N GLY A 318 44.43 -3.48 2.91
CA GLY A 318 44.94 -2.34 2.17
C GLY A 318 43.90 -1.78 1.19
N SER A 319 43.18 -0.75 1.65
CA SER A 319 42.40 0.24 0.89
C SER A 319 41.48 -0.21 -0.25
N GLU A 320 40.18 0.10 -0.14
CA GLU A 320 39.41 0.77 -1.22
C GLU A 320 38.11 1.36 -0.64
N SER A 321 37.84 2.65 -0.95
CA SER A 321 36.81 3.09 -1.90
C SER A 321 35.39 3.10 -1.33
N SER A 322 34.95 4.27 -0.84
CA SER A 322 33.55 4.53 -0.49
C SER A 322 32.72 4.73 -1.76
N ALA A 323 31.71 3.89 -1.95
CA ALA A 323 30.68 4.04 -2.98
C ALA A 323 29.39 4.54 -2.33
N THR A 324 29.06 5.81 -2.54
CA THR A 324 27.83 6.44 -2.03
C THR A 324 26.88 6.78 -3.18
N SER A 325 25.79 6.02 -3.34
CA SER A 325 24.55 6.45 -4.02
C SER A 325 23.50 5.33 -4.04
N THR A 326 22.50 5.40 -3.16
CA THR A 326 21.27 4.54 -3.21
C THR A 326 19.99 5.27 -2.77
N VAL A 327 20.05 6.57 -2.47
CA VAL A 327 18.89 7.33 -1.92
C VAL A 327 18.04 7.98 -3.03
N SER A 328 18.59 8.22 -4.22
CA SER A 328 17.91 8.91 -5.33
C SER A 328 16.76 8.12 -5.97
N ASP A 329 16.82 6.79 -5.93
CA ASP A 329 16.00 5.94 -6.82
C ASP A 329 14.59 5.68 -6.27
N ILE A 330 14.41 5.85 -4.95
CA ILE A 330 13.11 5.73 -4.27
C ILE A 330 12.15 6.84 -4.72
N SER A 331 12.66 8.04 -5.03
CA SER A 331 11.83 9.20 -5.38
C SER A 331 11.23 9.09 -6.80
N ASN A 332 12.02 8.62 -7.78
CA ASN A 332 11.54 8.40 -9.16
C ASN A 332 10.48 7.28 -9.24
N SER A 333 10.63 6.21 -8.45
CA SER A 333 9.67 5.10 -8.47
C SER A 333 8.27 5.50 -7.95
N LYS A 334 8.18 6.51 -7.07
CA LYS A 334 6.90 7.03 -6.55
C LYS A 334 6.13 7.88 -7.57
N GLN A 335 6.83 8.63 -8.43
CA GLN A 335 6.18 9.37 -9.53
C GLN A 335 5.59 8.44 -10.60
N LEU A 336 6.26 7.32 -10.88
CA LEU A 336 5.79 6.27 -11.78
C LEU A 336 4.49 5.62 -11.29
N TYR A 337 4.41 5.37 -9.98
CA TYR A 337 3.25 4.72 -9.35
C TYR A 337 1.96 5.54 -9.51
N ALA A 338 2.06 6.87 -9.38
CA ALA A 338 0.95 7.79 -9.58
C ALA A 338 0.45 7.87 -11.02
N ILE A 339 1.28 7.54 -12.03
CA ILE A 339 0.87 7.53 -13.44
C ILE A 339 0.06 6.26 -13.76
N ILE A 340 0.47 5.12 -13.21
CA ILE A 340 -0.22 3.83 -13.44
C ILE A 340 -1.56 3.78 -12.69
N VAL A 341 -1.62 4.23 -11.43
CA VAL A 341 -2.84 4.13 -10.60
C VAL A 341 -3.95 5.11 -11.01
N ASN A 342 -3.62 6.25 -11.65
CA ASN A 342 -4.63 7.24 -12.09
C ASN A 342 -5.37 6.87 -13.40
N ILE A 343 -5.13 5.68 -13.97
CA ILE A 343 -5.73 5.22 -15.23
C ILE A 343 -6.77 4.08 -15.02
N SER A 344 -6.94 3.61 -13.78
CA SER A 344 -7.82 2.49 -13.36
C SER A 344 -8.99 2.89 -12.44
#